data_AF-A0A7X5N501-F1
#
_entry.id   AF-A0A7X5N501-F1
#
_cell.length_a   1.000
_cell.length_b   1.000
_cell.length_c   1.000
_cell.angle_alpha   90.00
_cell.angle_beta   90.00
_cell.angle_gamma   90.00
#
_symmetry.space_group_name_H-M   'P 1'
#
loop_
_entity.id
_entity.type
_entity.pdbx_description
1 polymer ?
#
loop_
_entity_poly.entity_id
_entity_poly.type
_entity_poly.pdbx_seq_one_letter_code
_entity_poly.pdbx_strand_id
1 'polypeptide(L)'
;GDHALDSADIVCALGGDGFMLQTLHRHGAASKPVFGMKLGSVGFLMNQYRDDEDDLLARLQRAEPAHLRPLEMQVQTESGA
;
A
#
# COMPACT_ATOMS: atom_id res chain seq x y z
N GLY A 1 13.18 -6.71 7.58
CA GLY A 1 13.22 -7.82 6.61
C GLY A 1 14.49 -7.67 5.83
N ASP A 2 15.21 -8.77 5.62
CA ASP A 2 16.59 -8.73 5.10
C ASP A 2 16.66 -8.87 3.57
N HIS A 3 15.65 -8.38 2.86
CA HIS A 3 15.55 -8.46 1.41
C HIS A 3 15.49 -7.08 0.79
N ALA A 4 16.23 -6.89 -0.30
CA ALA A 4 16.08 -5.72 -1.15
C ALA A 4 14.65 -5.70 -1.72
N LEU A 5 14.13 -4.50 -1.96
CA LEU A 5 12.75 -4.32 -2.41
C LEU A 5 12.46 -5.09 -3.71
N ASP A 6 13.45 -5.16 -4.62
CA ASP A 6 13.38 -5.90 -5.88
C ASP A 6 13.38 -7.42 -5.71
N SER A 7 13.79 -7.94 -4.55
CA SER A 7 13.73 -9.37 -4.21
C SER A 7 12.53 -9.77 -3.35
N ALA A 8 11.71 -8.81 -2.91
CA ALA A 8 10.51 -9.11 -2.10
C ALA A 8 9.32 -9.53 -2.96
N ASP A 9 8.56 -10.55 -2.56
CA ASP A 9 7.32 -10.93 -3.24
C ASP A 9 6.16 -9.98 -2.89
N ILE A 10 6.12 -9.50 -1.65
CA ILE A 10 5.08 -8.62 -1.11
C ILE A 10 5.74 -7.58 -0.20
N VAL A 11 5.27 -6.33 -0.29
CA VAL A 11 5.70 -5.24 0.58
C VAL A 11 4.65 -4.99 1.65
N CYS A 12 4.97 -5.21 2.93
CA CYS A 12 4.09 -4.87 4.04
C CYS A 12 4.34 -3.43 4.52
N ALA A 13 3.39 -2.53 4.30
CA ALA A 13 3.44 -1.15 4.75
C ALA A 13 2.73 -1.01 6.12
N LEU A 14 3.45 -0.58 7.15
CA LEU A 14 2.90 -0.30 8.48
C LEU A 14 2.73 1.21 8.65
N GLY A 15 1.50 1.70 8.80
CA GLY A 15 1.27 3.13 8.90
C GLY A 15 -0.19 3.55 8.73
N GLY A 16 -0.41 4.70 8.10
CA GLY A 16 -1.73 5.21 7.72
C GLY A 16 -1.89 5.34 6.20
N ASP A 17 -3.08 5.73 5.74
CA ASP A 17 -3.41 5.79 4.31
C ASP A 17 -2.44 6.68 3.50
N GLY A 18 -1.98 7.80 4.06
CA GLY A 18 -0.98 8.66 3.41
C GLY A 18 0.36 7.94 3.19
N PHE A 19 0.78 7.11 4.15
CA PHE A 19 1.99 6.29 4.03
C PHE A 19 1.80 5.19 2.97
N MET A 20 0.62 4.57 2.90
CA MET A 20 0.28 3.63 1.84
C MET A 20 0.38 4.28 0.46
N LEU A 21 -0.25 5.44 0.26
CA LEU A 21 -0.20 6.16 -1.01
C LEU A 21 1.21 6.59 -1.37
N GLN A 22 2.00 7.06 -0.41
CA GLN A 22 3.42 7.39 -0.64
C GLN A 22 4.24 6.16 -1.02
N THR A 23 3.96 5.01 -0.41
CA THR A 23 4.59 3.72 -0.74
C THR A 23 4.24 3.30 -2.16
N LEU A 24 2.96 3.36 -2.53
CA LEU A 24 2.50 3.06 -3.89
C LEU A 24 3.07 4.04 -4.92
N HIS A 25 3.21 5.32 -4.60
CA HIS A 25 3.82 6.29 -5.50
C HIS A 25 5.32 6.00 -5.68
N ARG A 26 6.05 5.75 -4.58
CA ARG A 26 7.51 5.49 -4.62
C ARG A 26 7.86 4.16 -5.27
N HIS A 27 7.02 3.14 -5.09
CA HIS A 27 7.31 1.76 -5.51
C HIS A 27 6.35 1.23 -6.57
N GLY A 28 5.43 2.05 -7.09
CA GLY A 28 4.47 1.64 -8.12
C GLY A 28 5.14 1.14 -9.40
N ALA A 29 6.30 1.69 -9.74
CA ALA A 29 7.10 1.22 -10.87
C ALA A 29 7.61 -0.23 -10.70
N ALA A 30 7.79 -0.69 -9.45
CA ALA A 30 8.24 -2.05 -9.17
C ALA A 30 7.12 -3.10 -9.35
N SER A 31 5.86 -2.66 -9.59
CA SER A 31 4.68 -3.53 -9.81
C SER A 31 4.49 -4.61 -8.73
N LYS A 32 4.95 -4.35 -7.50
CA LYS A 32 4.85 -5.28 -6.38
C LYS A 32 3.58 -5.04 -5.59
N PRO A 33 2.88 -6.09 -5.16
CA PRO A 33 1.72 -5.94 -4.28
C PRO A 33 2.16 -5.35 -2.93
N VAL A 34 1.41 -4.35 -2.47
CA VAL A 34 1.64 -3.68 -1.18
C VAL A 34 0.49 -4.02 -0.25
N PHE A 35 0.80 -4.59 0.90
CA PHE A 35 -0.16 -4.93 1.94
C PHE A 35 -0.07 -3.92 3.10
N GLY A 36 -1.12 -3.14 3.31
CA GLY A 36 -1.15 -2.10 4.34
C GLY A 36 -1.72 -2.58 5.65
N MET A 37 -1.07 -2.24 6.76
CA MET A 37 -1.63 -2.42 8.10
C MET A 37 -1.54 -1.13 8.93
N LYS A 38 -2.63 -0.78 9.61
CA LYS A 38 -2.70 0.37 10.52
C LYS A 38 -2.65 -0.05 11.98
N LEU A 39 -1.81 0.62 12.78
CA LEU A 39 -1.75 0.46 14.24
C LEU A 39 -2.74 1.37 14.99
N GLY A 40 -3.68 2.01 14.27
CA GLY A 40 -4.61 3.00 14.82
C GLY A 40 -6.06 2.84 14.32
N SER A 41 -6.91 3.84 14.57
CA SER A 41 -8.37 3.72 14.47
C SER A 41 -8.98 4.12 13.12
N VAL A 42 -8.43 5.09 12.38
CA VAL A 42 -9.11 5.64 11.17
C VAL A 42 -8.22 5.55 9.93
N GLY A 43 -8.77 4.94 8.88
CA GLY A 43 -8.14 4.75 7.57
C GLY A 43 -8.97 3.75 6.75
N PHE A 44 -9.08 4.00 5.45
CA PHE A 44 -9.94 3.26 4.51
C PHE A 44 -9.17 2.28 3.63
N LEU A 45 -7.87 2.52 3.43
CA LEU A 45 -7.05 1.73 2.51
C LEU A 45 -6.25 0.63 3.21
N MET A 46 -6.04 0.74 4.53
CA MET A 46 -5.19 -0.18 5.28
C MET A 46 -5.98 -1.14 6.16
N ASN A 47 -5.51 -2.39 6.22
CA ASN A 47 -6.05 -3.43 7.10
C ASN A 47 -5.76 -3.10 8.57
N GLN A 48 -6.59 -3.57 9.50
CA GLN A 48 -6.27 -3.45 10.92
C GLN A 48 -5.03 -4.29 11.25
N TYR A 49 -4.05 -3.69 11.93
CA TYR A 49 -3.00 -4.45 12.56
C TYR A 49 -3.61 -5.29 13.69
N ARG A 50 -3.19 -6.54 13.79
CA ARG A 50 -3.63 -7.45 14.83
C ARG A 50 -2.39 -8.21 15.32
N ASP A 51 -2.24 -8.26 16.64
CA ASP A 51 -1.21 -9.03 17.34
C ASP A 51 -1.65 -10.48 17.61
N ASP A 52 -2.78 -10.92 17.05
CA ASP A 52 -3.22 -12.31 17.13
C ASP A 52 -2.31 -13.20 16.27
N GLU A 53 -2.06 -14.43 16.73
CA GLU A 53 -1.25 -15.46 16.05
C GLU A 53 -1.83 -15.93 14.70
N ASP A 54 -2.84 -15.24 14.15
CA ASP A 54 -3.30 -15.44 12.79
C ASP A 54 -2.17 -15.04 11.84
N ASP A 55 -1.45 -16.06 11.36
CA ASP A 55 -0.25 -15.93 10.53
C ASP A 55 -0.46 -14.86 9.45
N LEU A 56 0.36 -13.81 9.49
CA LEU A 56 0.38 -12.74 8.49
C LEU A 56 0.38 -13.34 7.08
N LEU A 57 1.06 -14.47 6.88
CA LEU A 57 1.08 -15.19 5.61
C LEU A 57 -0.32 -15.68 5.19
N ALA A 58 -1.11 -16.26 6.09
CA ALA A 58 -2.48 -16.69 5.81
C ALA A 58 -3.38 -15.51 5.45
N ARG A 59 -3.17 -14.35 6.09
CA ARG A 59 -3.89 -13.11 5.76
C ARG A 59 -3.50 -12.59 4.38
N LEU A 60 -2.22 -12.62 4.04
CA LEU A 60 -1.72 -12.24 2.71
C LEU A 60 -2.28 -13.16 1.62
N GLN A 61 -2.35 -14.47 1.89
CA GLN A 61 -2.92 -15.46 0.95
C GLN A 61 -4.43 -15.27 0.73
N ARG A 62 -5.15 -14.82 1.76
CA ARG A 62 -6.60 -14.55 1.69
C ARG A 62 -6.93 -13.14 1.21
N ALA A 63 -5.94 -12.25 1.10
CA ALA A 63 -6.16 -10.88 0.71
C ALA A 63 -6.53 -10.79 -0.77
N GLU A 64 -7.59 -10.04 -1.07
CA GLU A 64 -7.97 -9.75 -2.45
C GLU A 64 -7.22 -8.51 -2.97
N PRO A 65 -6.62 -8.57 -4.17
CA PRO A 65 -5.89 -7.45 -4.72
C PRO A 65 -6.85 -6.31 -5.08
N ALA A 66 -6.65 -5.14 -4.48
CA ALA A 66 -7.34 -3.92 -4.84
C ALA A 66 -6.55 -3.18 -5.95
N HIS A 67 -7.13 -3.09 -7.14
CA HIS A 67 -6.51 -2.38 -8.26
C HIS A 67 -6.76 -0.87 -8.14
N LEU A 68 -5.79 -0.15 -7.59
CA LEU A 68 -5.81 1.31 -7.56
C LEU A 68 -5.46 1.87 -8.94
N ARG A 69 -6.33 2.75 -9.45
CA ARG A 69 -6.08 3.51 -10.68
C ARG A 69 -5.78 4.95 -10.27
N PRO A 70 -4.50 5.38 -10.27
CA PRO A 70 -4.15 6.76 -9.98
C PRO A 70 -4.90 7.70 -10.92
N LEU A 71 -5.45 8.78 -10.39
CA LEU A 71 -6.07 9.84 -11.19
C LEU A 71 -4.94 10.73 -11.71
N GLU A 72 -4.80 10.82 -13.02
CA GLU A 72 -3.85 11.70 -13.67
C GLU A 72 -4.52 13.07 -13.87
N MET A 73 -3.88 14.12 -13.36
CA MET A 73 -4.32 15.50 -13.57
C MET A 73 -3.40 16.14 -14.60
N GLN A 74 -3.95 16.54 -15.74
CA GLN A 74 -3.25 17.36 -16.73
C GLN A 74 -3.63 18.83 -16.50
N VAL A 75 -2.63 19.66 -16.17
CA VAL A 75 -2.81 21.09 -15.93
C VAL A 75 -2.23 21.86 -17.12
N GLN A 76 -3.06 22.57 -17.87
CA GLN A 76 -2.62 23.29 -19.07
C GLN A 76 -2.03 24.67 -18.77
N THR A 77 -2.49 25.36 -17.72
CA THR A 77 -1.94 26.64 -17.26
C THR A 77 -2.17 26.80 -15.76
N GLU A 78 -1.38 27.63 -15.06
CA GLU A 78 -1.63 27.96 -13.63
C GLU A 78 -3.04 28.55 -13.40
N SER A 79 -3.66 29.12 -14.43
CA SER A 79 -5.03 29.65 -14.43
C SER A 79 -6.10 28.70 -15.00
N GLY A 80 -5.73 27.56 -15.60
CA GLY A 80 -6.67 26.61 -16.22
C GLY A 80 -7.37 27.10 -17.51
N ALA A 81 -6.75 27.99 -18.29
CA ALA A 81 -7.15 28.36 -19.65
C ALA A 81 -6.35 27.60 -20.72
#